data_AF-A0A843DPC8-F1
#
_entry.id   AF-A0A843DPC8-F1
#
_cell.length_a   1.000
_cell.length_b   1.000
_cell.length_c   1.000
_cell.angle_alpha   90.00
_cell.angle_beta   90.00
_cell.angle_gamma   90.00
#
_symmetry.space_group_name_H-M   'P 1'
#
loop_
_entity.id
_entity.type
_entity.pdbx_description
1 polymer ?
#
loop_
_entity_poly.entity_id
_entity_poly.type
_entity_poly.pdbx_seq_one_letter_code
_entity_poly.pdbx_strand_id
1 'polypeptide(L)'
;MYGIIDIGSNTIRLVLYIVRDGKILPMLNKKFTAGLAGYIKKGHMSDKGKEKLIEVLLEFRHILTHIKTAELFCIATAPLRNIDNTEEICAAVRERTGFSITVLSGEEEALYDYYGAMQSVQEPSGLVIDIGGGSTEFVFYTENSVKSVYSLPIGSLTAYTT
;
A
#
# COMPACT_ATOMS: atom_id res chain seq x y z
N MET A 1 6.34 5.05 18.19
CA MET A 1 6.10 3.86 17.34
C MET A 1 5.22 4.30 16.20
N TYR A 2 5.59 4.01 14.97
CA TYR A 2 4.83 4.38 13.78
C TYR A 2 4.16 3.13 13.21
N GLY A 3 2.93 3.22 12.76
CA GLY A 3 2.25 2.14 12.07
C GLY A 3 1.99 2.48 10.61
N ILE A 4 2.13 1.49 9.73
CA ILE A 4 1.74 1.59 8.33
C ILE A 4 0.83 0.41 8.03
N ILE A 5 -0.39 0.70 7.59
CA ILE A 5 -1.28 -0.24 6.92
C ILE A 5 -1.17 0.05 5.43
N ASP A 6 -0.72 -0.93 4.66
CA ASP A 6 -0.59 -0.87 3.21
C ASP A 6 -1.61 -1.81 2.56
N ILE A 7 -2.54 -1.25 1.80
CA ILE A 7 -3.63 -1.94 1.10
C ILE A 7 -3.24 -2.11 -0.38
N GLY A 8 -2.62 -3.26 -0.67
CA GLY A 8 -2.24 -3.68 -2.03
C GLY A 8 -3.24 -4.65 -2.68
N SER A 9 -3.01 -4.94 -3.96
CA SER A 9 -3.93 -5.73 -4.81
C SER A 9 -4.19 -7.15 -4.31
N ASN A 10 -3.18 -7.82 -3.76
CA ASN A 10 -3.28 -9.19 -3.27
C ASN A 10 -3.29 -9.27 -1.74
N THR A 11 -2.58 -8.34 -1.10
CA THR A 11 -2.24 -8.40 0.31
C THR A 11 -2.53 -7.06 0.94
N ILE A 12 -3.00 -7.09 2.19
CA ILE A 12 -2.97 -5.95 3.09
C ILE A 12 -1.98 -6.25 4.22
N ARG A 13 -1.10 -5.29 4.53
CA ARG A 13 -0.02 -5.46 5.52
C ARG A 13 -0.10 -4.37 6.58
N LEU A 14 0.02 -4.75 7.85
CA LEU A 14 0.31 -3.85 8.97
C LEU A 14 1.77 -4.04 9.39
N VAL A 15 2.54 -2.97 9.38
CA VAL A 15 3.89 -2.95 9.96
C VAL A 15 3.98 -1.88 11.04
N LEU A 16 4.54 -2.25 12.19
CA LEU A 16 4.86 -1.33 13.28
C LEU A 16 6.36 -1.11 13.35
N TYR A 17 6.76 0.14 13.35
CA TYR A 17 8.15 0.56 13.40
C TYR A 17 8.48 1.32 14.68
N ILE A 18 9.69 1.12 15.18
CA ILE A 18 10.32 1.99 16.16
C ILE A 18 11.44 2.74 15.47
N VAL A 19 11.47 4.06 15.66
CA VAL A 19 12.59 4.90 15.24
C VAL A 19 13.46 5.18 16.46
N ARG A 20 14.73 4.74 16.40
CA ARG A 20 15.73 4.93 17.46
C ARG A 20 17.08 5.23 16.82
N ASP A 21 17.74 6.29 17.29
CA ASP A 21 19.07 6.70 16.82
C ASP A 21 19.18 6.82 15.29
N GLY A 22 18.14 7.39 14.66
CA GLY A 22 18.03 7.54 13.21
C GLY A 22 17.73 6.26 12.43
N LYS A 23 17.57 5.11 13.10
CA LYS A 23 17.26 3.81 12.47
C LYS A 23 15.78 3.48 12.58
N ILE A 24 15.23 2.92 11.51
CA ILE A 24 13.85 2.42 11.43
C ILE A 24 13.87 0.91 11.65
N LEU A 25 13.28 0.42 12.74
CA LEU A 25 13.29 -0.99 13.12
C LEU A 25 11.86 -1.58 13.12
N PRO A 26 11.57 -2.63 12.33
CA PRO A 26 10.27 -3.27 12.34
C PRO A 26 10.09 -4.12 13.60
N MET A 27 9.01 -3.89 14.35
CA MET A 27 8.65 -4.63 15.58
C MET A 27 7.55 -5.65 15.35
N LEU A 28 6.64 -5.37 14.43
CA LEU A 28 5.57 -6.28 14.05
C LEU A 28 5.33 -6.16 12.56
N ASN A 29 5.15 -7.29 11.90
CA ASN A 29 4.75 -7.36 10.50
C ASN A 29 3.64 -8.41 10.38
N LYS A 30 2.42 -7.96 10.18
CA LYS A 30 1.24 -8.81 9.99
C LYS A 30 0.73 -8.65 8.57
N LYS A 31 0.58 -9.77 7.88
CA LYS A 31 0.13 -9.85 6.49
C LYS A 31 -1.16 -10.64 6.40
N PHE A 32 -2.14 -10.14 5.64
CA PHE A 32 -3.34 -10.86 5.25
C PHE A 32 -3.48 -10.89 3.73
N THR A 33 -3.73 -12.07 3.17
CA THR A 33 -4.06 -12.23 1.75
C THR A 33 -5.54 -11.89 1.56
N ALA A 34 -5.83 -10.72 1.02
CA ALA A 34 -7.18 -10.24 0.77
C ALA A 34 -7.64 -10.50 -0.67
N GLY A 35 -6.71 -10.58 -1.63
CA GLY A 35 -7.04 -10.82 -3.03
C GLY A 35 -7.95 -9.75 -3.65
N LEU A 36 -7.83 -8.49 -3.21
CA LEU A 36 -8.74 -7.39 -3.61
C LEU A 36 -8.90 -7.24 -5.12
N ALA A 37 -7.84 -7.46 -5.91
CA ALA A 37 -7.92 -7.44 -7.37
C ALA A 37 -8.97 -8.40 -7.94
N GLY A 38 -9.19 -9.57 -7.32
CA GLY A 38 -10.19 -10.54 -7.74
C GLY A 38 -11.64 -10.09 -7.52
N TYR A 39 -11.86 -9.03 -6.75
CA TYR A 39 -13.18 -8.43 -6.51
C TYR A 39 -13.47 -7.23 -7.40
N ILE A 40 -12.54 -6.84 -8.25
CA ILE A 40 -12.64 -5.68 -9.15
C ILE A 40 -12.99 -6.18 -10.55
N LYS A 41 -14.06 -5.63 -11.13
CA LYS A 41 -14.46 -5.91 -12.51
C LYS A 41 -14.80 -4.61 -13.22
N LYS A 42 -14.19 -4.39 -14.38
CA LYS A 42 -14.37 -3.16 -15.18
C LYS A 42 -14.14 -1.86 -14.37
N GLY A 43 -13.13 -1.84 -13.51
CA GLY A 43 -12.83 -0.68 -12.67
C GLY A 43 -13.84 -0.43 -11.55
N HIS A 44 -14.59 -1.44 -11.12
CA HIS A 44 -15.54 -1.32 -10.02
C HIS A 44 -15.31 -2.42 -9.00
N MET A 45 -15.14 -2.09 -7.72
CA MET A 45 -14.99 -3.08 -6.65
C MET A 45 -16.36 -3.54 -6.16
N SER A 46 -16.58 -4.86 -6.13
CA SER A 46 -17.83 -5.45 -5.62
C SER A 46 -18.00 -5.28 -4.11
N ASP A 47 -19.24 -5.36 -3.62
CA ASP A 47 -19.55 -5.35 -2.19
C ASP A 47 -18.79 -6.43 -1.40
N LYS A 48 -18.58 -7.61 -2.00
CA LYS A 48 -17.76 -8.67 -1.37
C LYS A 48 -16.31 -8.23 -1.15
N GLY A 49 -15.74 -7.45 -2.08
CA GLY A 49 -14.39 -6.88 -1.93
C GLY A 49 -14.34 -5.82 -0.84
N LYS A 50 -15.34 -4.93 -0.79
CA LYS A 50 -15.51 -3.93 0.27
C LYS A 50 -15.60 -4.59 1.65
N GLU A 51 -16.45 -5.61 1.81
CA GLU A 51 -16.56 -6.35 3.06
C GLU A 51 -15.25 -7.06 3.43
N LYS A 52 -14.54 -7.63 2.44
CA LYS A 52 -13.26 -8.29 2.70
C LYS A 52 -12.19 -7.30 3.18
N LEU A 53 -12.13 -6.11 2.58
CA LEU A 53 -11.25 -5.03 3.02
C LEU A 53 -11.55 -4.64 4.48
N ILE A 54 -12.83 -4.42 4.80
CA ILE A 54 -13.26 -4.02 6.14
C ILE A 54 -12.95 -5.10 7.18
N GLU A 55 -13.20 -6.37 6.86
CA GLU A 55 -12.85 -7.51 7.72
C GLU A 55 -11.37 -7.48 8.11
N VAL A 56 -10.46 -7.36 7.13
CA VAL A 56 -9.02 -7.33 7.38
C VAL A 56 -8.60 -6.09 8.19
N LEU A 57 -9.21 -4.95 7.93
CA LEU A 57 -8.92 -3.73 8.69
C LEU A 57 -9.41 -3.85 10.14
N LEU A 58 -10.54 -4.51 10.41
CA LEU A 58 -10.99 -4.79 11.79
C LEU A 58 -10.01 -5.70 12.54
N GLU A 59 -9.39 -6.67 11.87
CA GLU A 59 -8.32 -7.48 12.46
C GLU A 59 -7.12 -6.61 12.88
N PHE A 60 -6.71 -5.64 12.04
CA PHE A 60 -5.67 -4.70 12.41
C PHE A 60 -6.10 -3.76 13.54
N ARG A 61 -7.36 -3.31 13.57
CA ARG A 61 -7.90 -2.53 14.68
C ARG A 61 -7.77 -3.32 15.99
N HIS A 62 -8.10 -4.60 15.98
CA HIS A 62 -7.96 -5.47 17.15
C HIS A 62 -6.50 -5.54 17.63
N ILE A 63 -5.55 -5.78 16.73
CA ILE A 63 -4.10 -5.80 17.03
C ILE A 63 -3.64 -4.46 17.64
N LEU A 64 -4.13 -3.35 17.11
CA LEU A 64 -3.75 -2.00 17.54
C LEU A 64 -4.38 -1.56 18.87
N THR A 65 -5.39 -2.27 19.38
CA THR A 65 -6.14 -1.90 20.61
C THR A 65 -5.24 -1.70 21.83
N HIS A 66 -4.18 -2.50 21.94
CA HIS A 66 -3.25 -2.48 23.08
C HIS A 66 -1.89 -1.84 22.75
N ILE A 67 -1.77 -1.23 21.57
CA ILE A 67 -0.52 -0.67 21.09
C ILE A 67 -0.66 0.84 20.94
N LYS A 68 0.07 1.59 21.76
CA LYS A 68 0.19 3.04 21.59
C LYS A 68 1.09 3.34 20.39
N THR A 69 0.49 3.69 19.27
CA THR A 69 1.17 4.27 18.12
C THR A 69 1.22 5.79 18.28
N ALA A 70 2.34 6.40 17.90
CA ALA A 70 2.47 7.85 17.81
C ALA A 70 1.71 8.36 16.60
N GLU A 71 1.81 7.62 15.49
CA GLU A 71 1.10 7.90 14.25
C GLU A 71 0.84 6.59 13.51
N LEU A 72 -0.27 6.55 12.78
CA LEU A 72 -0.70 5.40 12.00
C LEU A 72 -1.15 5.89 10.63
N PHE A 73 -0.47 5.42 9.59
CA PHE A 73 -0.80 5.69 8.20
C PHE A 73 -1.55 4.49 7.62
N CYS A 74 -2.70 4.73 7.00
CA CYS A 74 -3.43 3.72 6.25
C CYS A 74 -3.44 4.17 4.78
N ILE A 75 -2.63 3.51 3.96
CA ILE A 75 -2.45 3.85 2.56
C ILE A 75 -3.01 2.74 1.67
N ALA A 76 -3.46 3.11 0.48
CA ALA A 76 -3.90 2.16 -0.54
C ALA A 76 -3.33 2.53 -1.90
N THR A 77 -3.07 1.50 -2.71
CA THR A 77 -2.46 1.66 -4.03
C THR A 77 -3.43 1.26 -5.14
N ALA A 78 -2.96 0.57 -6.19
CA ALA A 78 -3.72 0.14 -7.35
C ALA A 78 -5.17 -0.35 -7.10
N PRO A 79 -5.48 -1.22 -6.10
CA PRO A 79 -6.84 -1.75 -5.95
C PRO A 79 -7.90 -0.71 -5.55
N LEU A 80 -7.50 0.41 -4.93
CA LEU A 80 -8.41 1.51 -4.62
C LEU A 80 -8.14 2.75 -5.48
N ARG A 81 -6.95 2.88 -6.08
CA ARG A 81 -6.65 3.96 -7.04
C ARG A 81 -7.42 3.81 -8.35
N ASN A 82 -7.59 2.57 -8.84
CA ASN A 82 -8.05 2.30 -10.21
C ASN A 82 -9.54 1.94 -10.31
N ILE A 83 -10.36 2.29 -9.32
CA ILE A 83 -11.80 1.99 -9.31
C ILE A 83 -12.66 3.27 -9.28
N ASP A 84 -13.89 3.18 -9.75
CA ASP A 84 -14.84 4.29 -9.83
C ASP A 84 -15.60 4.55 -8.52
N ASN A 85 -15.62 3.57 -7.60
CA ASN A 85 -16.33 3.63 -6.32
C ASN A 85 -15.39 3.76 -5.10
N THR A 86 -14.19 4.30 -5.30
CA THR A 86 -13.19 4.52 -4.24
C THR A 86 -13.73 5.33 -3.07
N GLU A 87 -14.41 6.45 -3.34
CA GLU A 87 -14.92 7.34 -2.30
C GLU A 87 -15.96 6.64 -1.40
N GLU A 88 -16.87 5.87 -2.00
CA GLU A 88 -17.87 5.06 -1.28
C GLU A 88 -17.18 4.06 -0.33
N ILE A 89 -16.18 3.35 -0.84
CA ILE A 89 -15.46 2.33 -0.08
C ILE A 89 -14.65 2.96 1.05
N CYS A 90 -13.94 4.05 0.77
CA CYS A 90 -13.18 4.77 1.80
C CYS A 90 -14.10 5.32 2.89
N ALA A 91 -15.29 5.82 2.54
CA ALA A 91 -16.29 6.27 3.50
C ALA A 91 -16.79 5.11 4.38
N ALA A 92 -17.17 3.98 3.78
CA ALA A 92 -17.61 2.79 4.50
C ALA A 92 -16.52 2.21 5.43
N VAL A 93 -15.27 2.20 4.97
CA VAL A 93 -14.11 1.81 5.80
C VAL A 93 -13.97 2.74 6.98
N ARG A 94 -14.02 4.06 6.78
CA ARG A 94 -13.90 5.03 7.87
C ARG A 94 -15.00 4.87 8.89
N GLU A 95 -16.25 4.72 8.45
CA GLU A 95 -17.40 4.52 9.33
C GLU A 95 -17.26 3.25 10.18
N ARG A 96 -16.90 2.13 9.56
CA ARG A 96 -16.93 0.81 10.23
C ARG A 96 -15.66 0.45 10.97
N THR A 97 -14.51 0.99 10.57
CA THR A 97 -13.21 0.62 11.14
C THR A 97 -12.53 1.78 11.86
N GLY A 98 -12.95 3.02 11.59
CA GLY A 98 -12.30 4.24 12.06
C GLY A 98 -10.99 4.58 11.33
N PHE A 99 -10.54 3.81 10.33
CA PHE A 99 -9.36 4.15 9.54
C PHE A 99 -9.73 5.11 8.40
N SER A 100 -8.94 6.17 8.25
CA SER A 100 -9.00 7.02 7.05
C SER A 100 -7.94 6.53 6.08
N ILE A 101 -8.35 6.11 4.88
CA ILE A 101 -7.44 5.64 3.84
C ILE A 101 -6.96 6.83 3.02
N THR A 102 -5.66 6.95 2.84
CA THR A 102 -5.03 7.81 1.84
C THR A 102 -4.73 6.96 0.60
N VAL A 103 -5.41 7.25 -0.51
CA VAL A 103 -5.14 6.56 -1.78
C VAL A 103 -4.00 7.26 -2.47
N LEU A 104 -2.89 6.55 -2.68
CA LEU A 104 -1.70 7.09 -3.31
C LEU A 104 -1.86 7.09 -4.83
N SER A 105 -1.42 8.17 -5.47
CA SER A 105 -1.10 8.17 -6.89
C SER A 105 0.01 7.16 -7.20
N GLY A 106 0.12 6.74 -8.47
CA GLY A 106 1.19 5.83 -8.87
C GLY A 106 2.58 6.46 -8.72
N GLU A 107 2.70 7.78 -8.84
CA GLU A 107 3.95 8.51 -8.63
C GLU A 107 4.35 8.53 -7.15
N GLU A 108 3.41 8.73 -6.23
CA GLU A 108 3.66 8.67 -4.79
C GLU A 108 4.09 7.26 -4.35
N GLU A 109 3.41 6.21 -4.84
CA GLU A 109 3.79 4.82 -4.59
C GLU A 109 5.22 4.54 -5.04
N ALA A 110 5.55 4.86 -6.29
CA ALA A 110 6.89 4.68 -6.84
C ALA A 110 7.97 5.45 -6.05
N LEU A 111 7.68 6.68 -5.61
CA LEU A 111 8.60 7.45 -4.77
C LEU A 111 8.82 6.80 -3.41
N TYR A 112 7.77 6.28 -2.77
CA TYR A 112 7.89 5.56 -1.50
C TYR A 112 8.69 4.25 -1.66
N ASP A 113 8.48 3.52 -2.75
CA ASP A 113 9.27 2.32 -3.07
C ASP A 113 10.74 2.66 -3.25
N TYR A 114 11.05 3.75 -3.97
CA TYR A 114 12.41 4.26 -4.09
C TYR A 114 13.03 4.57 -2.73
N TYR A 115 12.38 5.38 -1.89
CA TYR A 115 12.93 5.75 -0.58
C TYR A 115 13.11 4.53 0.35
N GLY A 116 12.21 3.54 0.25
CA GLY A 116 12.33 2.26 0.94
C GLY A 116 13.52 1.44 0.45
N ALA A 117 13.68 1.28 -0.87
CA ALA A 117 14.77 0.55 -1.50
C ALA A 117 16.14 1.16 -1.17
N MET A 118 16.25 2.50 -1.18
CA MET A 118 17.49 3.22 -0.88
C MET A 118 17.96 3.07 0.58
N GLN A 119 17.17 2.46 1.47
CA GLN A 119 17.66 2.08 2.80
C GLN A 119 18.68 0.93 2.75
N SER A 120 18.71 0.14 1.67
CA SER A 120 19.55 -1.05 1.53
C SER A 120 20.47 -1.01 0.30
N VAL A 121 20.22 -0.10 -0.64
CA VAL A 121 20.98 0.09 -1.89
C VAL A 121 21.94 1.28 -1.71
N GLN A 122 23.17 1.17 -2.20
CA GLN A 122 24.21 2.22 -2.06
C GLN A 122 24.66 2.82 -3.39
N GLU A 123 24.14 2.27 -4.49
CA GLU A 123 24.44 2.68 -5.85
C GLU A 123 23.90 4.10 -6.09
N PRO A 124 24.71 5.03 -6.63
CA PRO A 124 24.29 6.42 -6.78
C PRO A 124 23.33 6.64 -7.97
N SER A 125 23.19 5.66 -8.86
CA SER A 125 22.36 5.76 -10.06
C SER A 125 21.77 4.40 -10.41
N GLY A 126 20.53 4.38 -10.90
CA GLY A 126 19.88 3.15 -11.31
C GLY A 126 18.41 3.32 -11.69
N LEU A 127 17.74 2.19 -11.85
CA LEU A 127 16.31 2.07 -12.07
C LEU A 127 15.73 1.15 -11.00
N VAL A 128 14.87 1.69 -10.14
CA VAL A 128 14.04 0.88 -9.24
C VAL A 128 12.80 0.45 -10.01
N ILE A 129 12.46 -0.83 -9.91
CA ILE A 129 11.24 -1.40 -10.48
C ILE A 129 10.53 -2.16 -9.35
N ASP A 130 9.30 -1.77 -9.03
CA ASP A 130 8.41 -2.57 -8.19
C ASP A 130 7.28 -3.15 -9.06
N ILE A 131 7.08 -4.46 -8.95
CA ILE A 131 6.07 -5.20 -9.73
C ILE A 131 5.01 -5.70 -8.74
N GLY A 132 3.91 -4.97 -8.67
CA GLY A 132 2.77 -5.29 -7.83
C GLY A 132 1.80 -6.30 -8.46
N GLY A 133 0.64 -6.41 -7.83
CA GLY A 133 -0.48 -7.19 -8.36
C GLY A 133 -1.26 -6.45 -9.46
N GLY A 134 -1.45 -5.14 -9.29
CA GLY A 134 -2.28 -4.31 -10.16
C GLY A 134 -1.56 -3.17 -10.87
N SER A 135 -0.30 -2.90 -10.50
CA SER A 135 0.55 -1.89 -11.12
C SER A 135 2.02 -2.30 -11.11
N THR A 136 2.82 -1.57 -11.88
CA THR A 136 4.28 -1.66 -11.90
C THR A 136 4.83 -0.24 -11.88
N GLU A 137 5.72 0.02 -10.93
CA GLU A 137 6.29 1.32 -10.63
C GLU A 137 7.76 1.36 -11.08
N PHE A 138 8.18 2.51 -11.63
CA PHE A 138 9.53 2.75 -12.13
C PHE A 138 10.07 4.06 -11.58
N VAL A 139 11.28 4.02 -11.01
CA VAL A 139 12.00 5.23 -10.59
C VAL A 139 13.41 5.21 -11.15
N PHE A 140 13.67 6.14 -12.08
CA PHE A 140 15.03 6.39 -12.58
C PHE A 140 15.68 7.46 -11.71
N TYR A 141 16.88 7.19 -11.22
CA TYR A 141 17.62 8.08 -10.34
C TYR A 141 19.09 8.14 -10.75
N THR A 142 19.70 9.31 -10.56
CA THR A 142 21.15 9.52 -10.73
C THR A 142 21.67 10.48 -9.67
N GLU A 143 22.90 10.27 -9.22
CA GLU A 143 23.53 11.05 -8.15
C GLU A 143 22.66 11.11 -6.88
N ASN A 144 22.05 9.98 -6.50
CA ASN A 144 21.12 9.84 -5.37
C ASN A 144 19.85 10.72 -5.49
N SER A 145 19.53 11.21 -6.69
CA SER A 145 18.41 12.09 -6.96
C SER A 145 17.49 11.48 -8.01
N VAL A 146 16.19 11.41 -7.68
CA VAL A 146 15.13 10.98 -8.60
C VAL A 146 15.09 11.91 -9.81
N LYS A 147 15.08 11.33 -11.02
CA LYS A 147 15.02 12.06 -12.29
C LYS A 147 13.68 11.90 -12.98
N SER A 148 13.08 10.73 -12.91
CA SER A 148 11.74 10.48 -13.45
C SER A 148 11.06 9.33 -12.72
N VAL A 149 9.74 9.43 -12.64
CA VAL A 149 8.87 8.45 -11.99
C VAL A 149 7.77 8.07 -12.97
N TYR A 150 7.46 6.79 -13.07
CA TYR A 150 6.37 6.28 -13.88
C TYR A 150 5.63 5.17 -13.13
N SER A 151 4.32 5.08 -13.32
CA SER A 151 3.50 3.95 -12.86
C SER A 151 2.64 3.48 -14.02
N LEU A 152 2.67 2.16 -14.27
CA LEU A 152 1.87 1.52 -15.30
C LEU A 152 0.76 0.71 -14.62
N PRO A 153 -0.49 0.75 -15.12
CA PRO A 153 -1.62 0.00 -14.56
C PRO A 153 -1.59 -1.50 -14.97
N ILE A 154 -0.41 -2.11 -14.94
CA ILE A 154 -0.18 -3.53 -15.23
C ILE A 154 0.64 -4.14 -14.10
N GLY A 155 0.21 -5.28 -13.58
CA GLY A 155 0.93 -6.05 -12.57
C GLY A 155 0.67 -7.54 -12.77
N SER A 156 1.23 -8.36 -11.89
CA SER A 156 1.16 -9.83 -12.00
C SER A 156 -0.26 -10.41 -12.09
N LEU A 157 -1.24 -9.84 -11.36
CA LEU A 157 -2.61 -10.34 -11.34
C LEU A 157 -3.45 -9.80 -12.49
N THR A 158 -3.28 -8.53 -12.85
CA THR A 158 -3.99 -7.96 -14.01
C THR A 158 -3.49 -8.57 -15.31
N ALA A 159 -2.18 -8.82 -15.44
CA ALA A 159 -1.60 -9.52 -16.60
C ALA A 159 -2.06 -10.97 -16.73
N TYR A 160 -2.33 -11.68 -15.62
CA TYR A 160 -2.84 -13.06 -15.64
C TYR A 160 -4.31 -13.17 -16.06
N THR A 161 -5.09 -12.11 -15.83
CA THR A 161 -6.55 -12.10 -16.07
C THR A 161 -6.96 -11.43 -17.38
N THR A 162 -5.98 -10.94 -18.15
CA THR A 162 -6.16 -10.37 -19.51
C THR A 162 -6.05 -11.48 -20.55
#